data_AF-A0A9E0N8Z7-F1
#
_entry.id   AF-A0A9E0N8Z7-F1
#
_cell.length_a   1.000
_cell.length_b   1.000
_cell.length_c   1.000
_cell.angle_alpha   90.00
_cell.angle_beta   90.00
_cell.angle_gamma   90.00
#
_symmetry.space_group_name_H-M   'P 1'
#
loop_
_entity.id
_entity.type
_entity.pdbx_description
1 polymer ?
#
loop_
_entity_poly.entity_id
_entity_poly.type
_entity_poly.pdbx_seq_one_letter_code
_entity_poly.pdbx_strand_id
1 'polypeptide(L)'
;MTTTSTQRGAWFVVFGLVACGGDASPGGGADPDARASAGADATGGGSTDASADAAAPRRVRFVAIGDTGKGNDGQRQVAAAMAQVCATEGCDFVVLLGDNIYDAGVSGVDDPLWQERFEQPYAGLDLPFYAVLGNHDYGGWLVVPLGGLGNEFSKGQHEVAYSQVSAKWRMPATHYTFTAAHVGFIALDTNAILWGDTTYGDQATWLPTATAAVADRRWQIVLGHHPYRSNGEHGNAGNYDAPELAGIPIPNPLPIQNGAAMKDFFDAHVCGIGQVYLTGHDHSRQWLDENERACGMELLVSGAGASVTSLRDRGNRAHYQDASEVGFLHVDIDGDTLRGRFFDGTGALDFERVITR
;
A
#
# COMPACT_ATOMS: atom_id res chain seq x y z
N MET A 1 -13.87 -11.82 -46.66
CA MET A 1 -12.94 -10.71 -46.35
C MET A 1 -13.73 -9.60 -45.69
N THR A 2 -13.59 -9.47 -44.38
CA THR A 2 -13.69 -8.19 -43.62
C THR A 2 -13.41 -8.52 -42.16
N THR A 3 -12.16 -8.38 -41.77
CA THR A 3 -11.69 -8.43 -40.38
C THR A 3 -11.91 -7.06 -39.75
N THR A 4 -12.77 -6.98 -38.73
CA THR A 4 -12.86 -5.79 -37.88
C THR A 4 -11.82 -5.91 -36.75
N SER A 5 -10.76 -5.12 -36.89
CA SER A 5 -9.75 -4.90 -35.86
C SER A 5 -10.30 -3.96 -34.80
N THR A 6 -10.54 -4.46 -33.59
CA THR A 6 -10.72 -3.63 -32.40
C THR A 6 -9.35 -3.26 -31.84
N GLN A 7 -8.93 -2.01 -32.05
CA GLN A 7 -7.78 -1.43 -31.37
C GLN A 7 -8.08 -1.32 -29.86
N ARG A 8 -7.39 -2.12 -29.06
CA ARG A 8 -7.28 -1.92 -27.60
C ARG A 8 -6.23 -0.83 -27.37
N GLY A 9 -6.64 0.29 -26.79
CA GLY A 9 -5.72 1.32 -26.32
C GLY A 9 -4.95 0.81 -25.10
N ALA A 10 -3.63 0.64 -25.25
CA ALA A 10 -2.75 0.40 -24.12
C ALA A 10 -2.50 1.73 -23.39
N TRP A 11 -2.90 1.80 -22.12
CA TRP A 11 -2.57 2.91 -21.25
C TRP A 11 -1.14 2.71 -20.72
N PHE A 12 -0.26 3.67 -20.98
CA PHE A 12 1.08 3.69 -20.41
C PHE A 12 1.02 4.25 -18.98
N VAL A 13 1.24 3.39 -17.99
CA VAL A 13 1.67 3.81 -16.66
C VAL A 13 3.18 4.05 -16.74
N VAL A 14 3.62 5.27 -16.46
CA VAL A 14 5.04 5.61 -16.43
C VAL A 14 5.61 5.14 -15.09
N PHE A 15 6.47 4.13 -15.13
CA PHE A 15 7.23 3.68 -13.96
C PHE A 15 8.46 4.57 -13.78
N GLY A 16 8.45 5.39 -12.71
CA GLY A 16 9.68 5.91 -12.11
C GLY A 16 10.16 4.93 -11.05
N LEU A 17 10.89 3.89 -11.45
CA LEU A 17 11.48 2.92 -10.51
C LEU A 17 12.78 3.48 -9.96
N VAL A 18 12.76 3.96 -8.71
CA VAL A 18 13.97 4.07 -7.90
C VAL A 18 13.91 2.94 -6.88
N ALA A 19 14.54 1.82 -7.22
CA ALA A 19 14.78 0.70 -6.31
C ALA A 19 16.27 0.70 -5.94
N CYS A 20 16.58 0.59 -4.65
CA CYS A 20 17.96 0.52 -4.17
C CYS A 20 18.42 -0.95 -4.12
N GLY A 21 19.25 -1.34 -5.11
CA GLY A 21 20.14 -2.50 -5.02
C GLY A 21 21.58 -1.99 -5.13
N GLY A 22 22.32 -2.01 -4.04
CA GLY A 22 23.72 -1.58 -3.99
C GLY A 22 24.66 -2.75 -4.28
N ASP A 23 25.60 -2.54 -5.20
CA ASP A 23 26.82 -3.34 -5.29
C ASP A 23 28.03 -2.44 -5.02
N ALA A 24 28.86 -2.89 -4.08
CA ALA A 24 30.09 -2.26 -3.66
C ALA A 24 31.30 -2.87 -4.38
N SER A 25 32.22 -2.03 -4.88
CA SER A 25 33.67 -2.12 -4.58
C SER A 25 34.49 -0.97 -5.19
N PRO A 26 35.66 -0.61 -4.61
CA PRO A 26 36.34 0.66 -4.86
C PRO A 26 37.70 0.54 -5.60
N GLY A 27 38.20 1.69 -6.09
CA GLY A 27 39.57 1.92 -6.58
C GLY A 27 39.53 2.58 -7.97
N GLY A 28 40.15 3.72 -8.27
CA GLY A 28 41.26 4.47 -7.69
C GLY A 28 42.17 4.90 -8.84
N GLY A 29 42.37 6.21 -9.08
CA GLY A 29 43.40 6.71 -10.01
C GLY A 29 43.02 7.98 -10.81
N ALA A 30 43.72 9.08 -10.52
CA ALA A 30 43.81 10.34 -11.29
C ALA A 30 44.41 10.13 -12.70
N ASP A 31 44.42 11.03 -13.70
CA ASP A 31 44.40 12.50 -13.79
C ASP A 31 44.06 12.87 -15.28
N PRO A 32 43.91 14.15 -15.67
CA PRO A 32 43.22 14.60 -16.88
C PRO A 32 44.14 14.83 -18.08
N ASP A 33 43.55 14.88 -19.27
CA ASP A 33 44.15 15.62 -20.38
C ASP A 33 43.10 16.35 -21.20
N ALA A 34 43.26 17.67 -21.26
CA ALA A 34 42.50 18.59 -22.07
C ALA A 34 43.15 18.73 -23.46
N ARG A 35 42.35 18.83 -24.53
CA ARG A 35 42.57 19.74 -25.68
C ARG A 35 41.44 19.68 -26.72
N ALA A 36 40.66 20.76 -26.72
CA ALA A 36 40.15 21.58 -27.84
C ALA A 36 40.06 21.03 -29.28
N SER A 37 38.88 21.19 -29.90
CA SER A 37 38.61 22.05 -31.09
C SER A 37 37.13 21.86 -31.49
N ALA A 38 36.26 22.88 -31.39
CA ALA A 38 36.02 23.99 -32.33
C ALA A 38 35.23 23.62 -33.60
N GLY A 39 33.96 24.06 -33.64
CA GLY A 39 33.33 24.65 -34.82
C GLY A 39 32.24 23.84 -35.53
N ALA A 40 30.97 24.29 -35.43
CA ALA A 40 30.19 24.77 -36.58
C ALA A 40 28.80 25.30 -36.13
N ASP A 41 28.51 26.52 -36.59
CA ASP A 41 27.23 27.23 -36.59
C ASP A 41 26.15 26.49 -37.42
N ALA A 42 24.89 26.56 -37.00
CA ALA A 42 23.76 26.92 -37.87
C ALA A 42 22.43 26.98 -37.09
N THR A 43 21.88 28.19 -37.09
CA THR A 43 20.49 28.60 -36.88
C THR A 43 19.42 27.60 -37.36
N GLY A 44 18.38 27.36 -36.55
CA GLY A 44 17.18 26.69 -37.03
C GLY A 44 16.07 26.59 -35.99
N GLY A 45 15.14 27.54 -36.03
CA GLY A 45 13.72 27.33 -35.69
C GLY A 45 13.37 26.95 -34.25
N GLY A 46 12.87 27.93 -33.50
CA GLY A 46 11.99 27.62 -32.37
C GLY A 46 10.80 26.80 -32.85
N SER A 47 10.76 25.52 -32.46
CA SER A 47 9.51 24.80 -32.26
C SER A 47 9.28 24.76 -30.75
N THR A 48 8.52 25.72 -30.27
CA THR A 48 7.77 25.54 -29.03
C THR A 48 6.69 24.50 -29.30
N ASP A 49 7.07 23.23 -29.33
CA ASP A 49 6.11 22.15 -29.06
C ASP A 49 5.91 22.08 -27.54
N ALA A 50 5.33 23.17 -27.03
CA ALA A 50 4.43 23.10 -25.91
C ALA A 50 3.16 22.37 -26.40
N SER A 51 3.29 21.07 -26.67
CA SER A 51 2.16 20.23 -27.00
C SER A 51 1.47 19.85 -25.69
N ALA A 52 0.52 20.70 -25.31
CA ALA A 52 -0.73 20.34 -24.64
C ALA A 52 -0.71 19.05 -23.79
N ASP A 53 -0.18 19.14 -22.57
CA ASP A 53 -0.55 18.21 -21.48
C ASP A 53 -1.25 18.93 -20.32
N ALA A 54 -1.83 20.10 -20.61
CA ALA A 54 -2.78 20.78 -19.74
C ALA A 54 -4.20 20.17 -19.87
N ALA A 55 -4.30 18.85 -19.97
CA ALA A 55 -5.56 18.17 -19.74
C ALA A 55 -5.78 18.11 -18.23
N ALA A 56 -6.90 18.67 -17.76
CA ALA A 56 -7.35 18.57 -16.38
C ALA A 56 -7.17 17.15 -15.81
N PRO A 57 -6.90 17.00 -14.50
CA PRO A 57 -6.47 15.74 -13.90
C PRO A 57 -7.37 14.57 -14.30
N ARG A 58 -6.78 13.54 -14.92
CA ARG A 58 -7.45 12.26 -15.14
C ARG A 58 -7.90 11.76 -13.76
N ARG A 59 -9.22 11.63 -13.57
CA ARG A 59 -9.84 11.01 -12.40
C ARG A 59 -9.16 9.66 -12.11
N VAL A 60 -8.84 9.41 -10.84
CA VAL A 60 -8.18 8.17 -10.38
C VAL A 60 -9.13 7.43 -9.46
N ARG A 61 -9.46 6.18 -9.80
CA ARG A 61 -10.34 5.33 -8.99
C ARG A 61 -9.64 4.03 -8.64
N PHE A 62 -9.68 3.63 -7.38
CA PHE A 62 -9.05 2.38 -6.95
C PHE A 62 -9.76 1.77 -5.76
N VAL A 63 -9.58 0.47 -5.59
CA VAL A 63 -9.92 -0.23 -4.35
C VAL A 63 -8.70 -0.29 -3.45
N ALA A 64 -8.88 -0.08 -2.14
CA ALA A 64 -7.89 -0.37 -1.12
C ALA A 64 -8.45 -1.43 -0.16
N ILE A 65 -7.68 -2.49 0.08
CA ILE A 65 -8.13 -3.65 0.84
C ILE A 65 -6.92 -4.39 1.45
N GLY A 66 -6.97 -4.72 2.73
CA GLY A 66 -5.96 -5.50 3.45
C GLY A 66 -6.51 -6.84 3.95
N ASP A 67 -5.61 -7.68 4.44
CA ASP A 67 -5.95 -8.87 5.23
C ASP A 67 -6.84 -9.86 4.47
N THR A 68 -6.53 -10.01 3.18
CA THR A 68 -7.36 -10.77 2.26
C THR A 68 -6.96 -12.24 2.17
N GLY A 69 -5.68 -12.54 2.38
CA GLY A 69 -5.01 -13.75 1.90
C GLY A 69 -5.38 -15.09 2.52
N LYS A 70 -6.66 -15.37 2.79
CA LYS A 70 -7.12 -16.57 3.51
C LYS A 70 -7.68 -17.66 2.59
N GLY A 71 -8.05 -17.33 1.36
CA GLY A 71 -8.70 -18.25 0.42
C GLY A 71 -10.08 -18.73 0.91
N ASN A 72 -10.72 -17.97 1.79
CA ASN A 72 -11.99 -18.35 2.44
C ASN A 72 -13.21 -17.75 1.72
N ASP A 73 -14.41 -18.05 2.21
CA ASP A 73 -15.66 -17.54 1.62
C ASP A 73 -15.78 -16.02 1.75
N GLY A 74 -15.33 -15.42 2.87
CA GLY A 74 -15.33 -13.97 3.07
C GLY A 74 -14.50 -13.24 2.00
N GLN A 75 -13.30 -13.73 1.69
CA GLN A 75 -12.46 -13.17 0.62
C GLN A 75 -13.14 -13.27 -0.74
N ARG A 76 -13.70 -14.46 -1.08
CA ARG A 76 -14.39 -14.65 -2.36
C ARG A 76 -15.61 -13.74 -2.49
N GLN A 77 -16.35 -13.57 -1.39
CA GLN A 77 -17.50 -12.69 -1.31
C GLN A 77 -17.08 -11.23 -1.60
N VAL A 78 -16.06 -10.74 -0.90
CA VAL A 78 -15.52 -9.37 -1.12
C VAL A 78 -14.99 -9.20 -2.54
N ALA A 79 -14.26 -10.17 -3.08
CA ALA A 79 -13.75 -10.11 -4.45
C ALA A 79 -14.86 -9.99 -5.51
N ALA A 80 -15.98 -10.72 -5.31
CA ALA A 80 -17.15 -10.59 -6.17
C ALA A 80 -17.81 -9.21 -6.07
N ALA A 81 -17.94 -8.67 -4.85
CA ALA A 81 -18.45 -7.32 -4.62
C ALA A 81 -17.55 -6.24 -5.24
N MET A 82 -16.23 -6.37 -5.12
CA MET A 82 -15.26 -5.50 -5.79
C MET A 82 -15.49 -5.49 -7.31
N ALA A 83 -15.65 -6.66 -7.93
CA ALA A 83 -15.89 -6.75 -9.38
C ALA A 83 -17.19 -6.04 -9.79
N GLN A 84 -18.28 -6.19 -9.02
CA GLN A 84 -19.55 -5.51 -9.27
C GLN A 84 -19.44 -3.99 -9.10
N VAL A 85 -18.81 -3.53 -8.02
CA VAL A 85 -18.62 -2.11 -7.74
C VAL A 85 -17.70 -1.49 -8.80
N CYS A 86 -16.58 -2.13 -9.14
CA CYS A 86 -15.68 -1.63 -10.18
C CYS A 86 -16.33 -1.60 -11.57
N ALA A 87 -17.26 -2.50 -11.88
CA ALA A 87 -18.02 -2.43 -13.14
C ALA A 87 -18.99 -1.22 -13.19
N THR A 88 -19.46 -0.76 -12.04
CA THR A 88 -20.45 0.34 -11.93
C THR A 88 -19.76 1.69 -11.73
N GLU A 89 -18.85 1.76 -10.79
CA GLU A 89 -18.16 2.98 -10.33
C GLU A 89 -16.86 3.24 -11.12
N GLY A 90 -16.29 2.19 -11.70
CA GLY A 90 -14.99 2.19 -12.37
C GLY A 90 -13.83 2.07 -11.38
N CYS A 91 -12.83 1.26 -11.73
CA CYS A 91 -11.57 1.14 -11.01
C CYS A 91 -10.43 1.09 -12.02
N ASP A 92 -9.34 1.79 -11.73
CA ASP A 92 -8.10 1.77 -12.50
C ASP A 92 -7.13 0.70 -11.97
N PHE A 93 -7.13 0.43 -10.66
CA PHE A 93 -6.27 -0.54 -9.99
C PHE A 93 -6.80 -0.93 -8.61
N VAL A 94 -6.15 -1.90 -7.98
CA VAL A 94 -6.35 -2.31 -6.59
C VAL A 94 -5.06 -2.09 -5.80
N VAL A 95 -5.18 -1.68 -4.54
CA VAL A 95 -4.10 -1.62 -3.57
C VAL A 95 -4.34 -2.66 -2.48
N LEU A 96 -3.40 -3.59 -2.32
CA LEU A 96 -3.39 -4.54 -1.21
C LEU A 96 -2.61 -3.94 -0.04
N LEU A 97 -3.24 -3.87 1.13
CA LEU A 97 -2.72 -3.23 2.35
C LEU A 97 -2.00 -4.24 3.29
N GLY A 98 -1.38 -5.28 2.73
CA GLY A 98 -0.64 -6.30 3.46
C GLY A 98 -1.49 -7.46 3.96
N ASP A 99 -0.81 -8.47 4.47
CA ASP A 99 -1.37 -9.78 4.80
C ASP A 99 -2.05 -10.41 3.59
N ASN A 100 -1.24 -10.49 2.54
CA ASN A 100 -1.62 -10.92 1.21
C ASN A 100 -1.77 -12.44 1.14
N ILE A 101 -0.98 -13.20 1.94
CA ILE A 101 -1.00 -14.67 1.98
C ILE A 101 -0.83 -15.20 3.41
N TYR A 102 -1.94 -15.60 4.05
CA TYR A 102 -1.97 -16.15 5.42
C TYR A 102 -1.46 -17.61 5.53
N ASP A 103 -1.24 -18.21 6.68
CA ASP A 103 -0.90 -17.52 7.91
C ASP A 103 0.59 -17.19 7.96
N ALA A 104 1.40 -17.63 6.98
CA ALA A 104 2.86 -17.54 7.06
C ALA A 104 3.58 -17.22 5.75
N GLY A 105 2.91 -16.49 4.85
CA GLY A 105 3.43 -16.10 3.54
C GLY A 105 3.56 -17.28 2.59
N VAL A 106 4.29 -17.06 1.50
CA VAL A 106 4.63 -18.09 0.52
C VAL A 106 6.08 -18.56 0.69
N SER A 107 6.35 -19.78 0.22
CA SER A 107 7.70 -20.36 0.16
C SER A 107 8.48 -20.05 -1.13
N GLY A 108 7.80 -19.43 -2.11
CA GLY A 108 8.36 -19.09 -3.40
C GLY A 108 7.29 -18.66 -4.41
N VAL A 109 7.71 -18.41 -5.65
CA VAL A 109 6.79 -17.98 -6.72
C VAL A 109 5.91 -19.11 -7.27
N ASP A 110 6.34 -20.37 -7.10
CA ASP A 110 5.59 -21.57 -7.51
C ASP A 110 4.70 -22.13 -6.40
N ASP A 111 4.62 -21.45 -5.26
CA ASP A 111 3.81 -21.88 -4.12
C ASP A 111 2.31 -21.92 -4.52
N PRO A 112 1.59 -23.05 -4.33
CA PRO A 112 0.18 -23.16 -4.71
C PRO A 112 -0.72 -22.14 -4.01
N LEU A 113 -0.29 -21.57 -2.87
CA LEU A 113 -1.02 -20.53 -2.16
C LEU A 113 -1.27 -19.29 -3.02
N TRP A 114 -0.43 -18.99 -4.01
CA TRP A 114 -0.71 -17.93 -4.98
C TRP A 114 -2.02 -18.16 -5.74
N GLN A 115 -2.27 -19.39 -6.16
CA GLN A 115 -3.50 -19.73 -6.86
C GLN A 115 -4.69 -19.66 -5.91
N GLU A 116 -4.57 -20.28 -4.74
CA GLU A 116 -5.65 -20.42 -3.78
C GLU A 116 -6.07 -19.08 -3.15
N ARG A 117 -5.13 -18.16 -2.98
CA ARG A 117 -5.32 -16.96 -2.13
C ARG A 117 -5.20 -15.63 -2.87
N PHE A 118 -4.73 -15.63 -4.11
CA PHE A 118 -4.68 -14.43 -4.94
C PHE A 118 -5.31 -14.64 -6.33
N GLU A 119 -4.77 -15.55 -7.15
CA GLU A 119 -5.18 -15.62 -8.55
C GLU A 119 -6.64 -16.04 -8.72
N GLN A 120 -7.07 -17.10 -8.04
CA GLN A 120 -8.45 -17.59 -8.14
C GLN A 120 -9.47 -16.66 -7.47
N PRO A 121 -9.26 -16.17 -6.22
CA PRO A 121 -10.21 -15.25 -5.59
C PRO A 121 -10.47 -13.99 -6.44
N TYR A 122 -9.43 -13.47 -7.10
CA TYR A 122 -9.51 -12.24 -7.91
C TYR A 122 -9.53 -12.48 -9.42
N ALA A 123 -9.92 -13.66 -9.89
CA ALA A 123 -9.94 -13.99 -11.32
C ALA A 123 -10.88 -13.08 -12.14
N GLY A 124 -11.93 -12.54 -11.50
CA GLY A 124 -12.88 -11.61 -12.12
C GLY A 124 -12.41 -10.15 -12.24
N LEU A 125 -11.20 -9.84 -11.75
CA LEU A 125 -10.63 -8.49 -11.74
C LEU A 125 -9.38 -8.43 -12.62
N ASP A 126 -9.54 -7.98 -13.87
CA ASP A 126 -8.43 -7.71 -14.80
C ASP A 126 -7.86 -6.30 -14.59
N LEU A 127 -7.35 -6.06 -13.38
CA LEU A 127 -6.77 -4.79 -12.92
C LEU A 127 -5.39 -5.06 -12.30
N PRO A 128 -4.45 -4.11 -12.35
CA PRO A 128 -3.20 -4.24 -11.60
C PRO A 128 -3.45 -4.14 -10.08
N PHE A 129 -2.75 -4.95 -9.31
CA PHE A 129 -2.77 -5.01 -7.84
C PHE A 129 -1.41 -4.54 -7.31
N TYR A 130 -1.38 -3.36 -6.68
CA TYR A 130 -0.21 -2.81 -6.00
C TYR A 130 -0.20 -3.28 -4.55
N ALA A 131 0.79 -4.07 -4.16
CA ALA A 131 0.80 -4.71 -2.85
C ALA A 131 1.86 -4.13 -1.90
N VAL A 132 1.48 -3.96 -0.64
CA VAL A 132 2.43 -3.81 0.48
C VAL A 132 2.48 -5.11 1.29
N LEU A 133 3.49 -5.28 2.13
CA LEU A 133 3.63 -6.45 3.00
C LEU A 133 3.02 -6.21 4.38
N GLY A 134 2.39 -7.26 4.92
CA GLY A 134 1.98 -7.38 6.31
C GLY A 134 2.84 -8.36 7.10
N ASN A 135 2.49 -8.57 8.37
CA ASN A 135 3.26 -9.44 9.26
C ASN A 135 3.10 -10.93 8.90
N HIS A 136 1.95 -11.34 8.34
CA HIS A 136 1.75 -12.73 7.92
C HIS A 136 2.55 -13.10 6.68
N ASP A 137 2.80 -12.14 5.78
CA ASP A 137 3.61 -12.33 4.57
C ASP A 137 5.07 -12.68 4.91
N TYR A 138 5.53 -12.20 6.07
CA TYR A 138 6.83 -12.50 6.66
C TYR A 138 6.86 -13.74 7.55
N GLY A 139 5.80 -14.56 7.52
CA GLY A 139 5.79 -15.79 8.28
C GLY A 139 5.84 -15.57 9.78
N GLY A 140 6.59 -16.43 10.45
CA GLY A 140 6.88 -16.24 11.85
C GLY A 140 7.39 -17.50 12.52
N TRP A 141 8.52 -17.36 13.19
CA TRP A 141 9.17 -18.46 13.88
C TRP A 141 9.69 -18.02 15.25
N LEU A 142 9.28 -18.76 16.28
CA LEU A 142 9.92 -18.80 17.58
C LEU A 142 10.42 -20.24 17.81
N VAL A 143 10.54 -20.72 19.05
CA VAL A 143 10.81 -22.14 19.35
C VAL A 143 9.86 -23.10 18.58
N VAL A 144 8.71 -22.60 18.12
CA VAL A 144 7.74 -23.26 17.23
C VAL A 144 7.30 -22.29 16.12
N PRO A 145 6.74 -22.78 14.98
CA PRO A 145 6.13 -21.90 13.97
C PRO A 145 4.99 -21.08 14.59
N LEU A 146 5.00 -19.78 14.33
CA LEU A 146 4.00 -18.80 14.78
C LEU A 146 3.73 -17.82 13.63
N GLY A 147 2.97 -18.26 12.62
CA GLY A 147 2.60 -17.42 11.49
C GLY A 147 1.98 -16.09 11.94
N GLY A 148 2.40 -14.99 11.32
CA GLY A 148 2.03 -13.64 11.74
C GLY A 148 2.99 -12.99 12.73
N LEU A 149 4.03 -13.70 13.21
CA LEU A 149 5.09 -13.06 14.00
C LEU A 149 5.88 -12.05 13.15
N GLY A 150 6.06 -12.33 11.86
CA GLY A 150 6.63 -11.39 10.89
C GLY A 150 8.14 -11.23 10.96
N ASN A 151 8.89 -12.26 11.37
CA ASN A 151 10.34 -12.18 11.55
C ASN A 151 11.18 -12.99 10.53
N GLU A 152 10.57 -13.51 9.46
CA GLU A 152 11.29 -14.19 8.37
C GLU A 152 11.45 -13.28 7.14
N PHE A 153 12.26 -12.20 7.26
CA PHE A 153 12.34 -11.13 6.25
C PHE A 153 12.64 -11.58 4.81
N SER A 154 13.29 -12.72 4.60
CA SER A 154 13.51 -13.23 3.24
C SER A 154 12.22 -13.56 2.50
N LYS A 155 11.11 -13.83 3.20
CA LYS A 155 9.83 -14.20 2.58
C LYS A 155 9.20 -13.07 1.78
N GLY A 156 9.36 -11.82 2.20
CA GLY A 156 8.84 -10.67 1.46
C GLY A 156 9.37 -10.59 0.01
N GLN A 157 10.58 -11.11 -0.24
CA GLN A 157 11.15 -11.17 -1.59
C GLN A 157 10.43 -12.16 -2.52
N HIS A 158 9.72 -13.16 -1.99
CA HIS A 158 8.92 -14.06 -2.82
C HIS A 158 7.74 -13.32 -3.45
N GLU A 159 7.12 -12.39 -2.73
CA GLU A 159 6.04 -11.54 -3.27
C GLU A 159 6.57 -10.49 -4.23
N VAL A 160 7.75 -9.92 -3.97
CA VAL A 160 8.43 -9.06 -4.95
C VAL A 160 8.69 -9.82 -6.25
N ALA A 161 9.27 -11.02 -6.15
CA ALA A 161 9.57 -11.87 -7.31
C ALA A 161 8.31 -12.30 -8.08
N TYR A 162 7.17 -12.44 -7.40
CA TYR A 162 5.90 -12.81 -8.03
C TYR A 162 5.40 -11.78 -9.05
N SER A 163 5.89 -10.52 -8.97
CA SER A 163 5.65 -9.50 -10.01
C SER A 163 6.15 -9.90 -11.41
N GLN A 164 7.08 -10.86 -11.50
CA GLN A 164 7.58 -11.40 -12.76
C GLN A 164 6.76 -12.61 -13.26
N VAL A 165 5.84 -13.12 -12.44
CA VAL A 165 5.03 -14.31 -12.73
C VAL A 165 3.59 -13.92 -13.04
N SER A 166 2.97 -13.09 -12.20
CA SER A 166 1.59 -12.69 -12.38
C SER A 166 1.45 -11.48 -13.31
N ALA A 167 0.48 -11.55 -14.23
CA ALA A 167 0.16 -10.45 -15.13
C ALA A 167 -0.41 -9.23 -14.39
N LYS A 168 -1.00 -9.41 -13.20
CA LYS A 168 -1.68 -8.36 -12.44
C LYS A 168 -1.00 -7.97 -11.13
N TRP A 169 -0.14 -8.81 -10.55
CA TRP A 169 0.61 -8.45 -9.34
C TRP A 169 1.69 -7.39 -9.62
N ARG A 170 1.74 -6.34 -8.79
CA ARG A 170 2.69 -5.23 -8.89
C ARG A 170 3.29 -4.92 -7.53
N MET A 171 4.50 -5.42 -7.31
CA MET A 171 5.27 -5.17 -6.11
C MET A 171 6.77 -5.15 -6.46
N PRO A 172 7.32 -4.01 -6.93
CA PRO A 172 8.67 -3.96 -7.47
C PRO A 172 9.78 -4.03 -6.40
N ALA A 173 9.45 -3.75 -5.15
CA ALA A 173 10.32 -3.84 -3.98
C ALA A 173 9.43 -3.95 -2.71
N THR A 174 10.03 -4.22 -1.55
CA THR A 174 9.30 -4.29 -0.26
C THR A 174 8.70 -2.94 0.15
N HIS A 175 9.37 -1.85 -0.22
CA HIS A 175 8.87 -0.48 -0.13
C HIS A 175 9.21 0.26 -1.43
N TYR A 176 8.29 1.09 -1.93
CA TYR A 176 8.42 1.71 -3.24
C TYR A 176 7.48 2.91 -3.39
N THR A 177 7.62 3.65 -4.49
CA THR A 177 6.66 4.67 -4.90
C THR A 177 6.06 4.35 -6.26
N PHE A 178 4.86 4.84 -6.52
CA PHE A 178 4.27 4.85 -7.85
C PHE A 178 3.34 6.06 -8.01
N THR A 179 2.96 6.37 -9.25
CA THR A 179 2.02 7.46 -9.53
C THR A 179 0.89 6.98 -10.44
N ALA A 180 -0.28 7.57 -10.24
CA ALA A 180 -1.42 7.46 -11.15
C ALA A 180 -1.93 8.87 -11.43
N ALA A 181 -1.68 9.38 -12.63
CA ALA A 181 -2.00 10.76 -13.02
C ALA A 181 -1.50 11.80 -11.98
N HIS A 182 -2.44 12.43 -11.28
CA HIS A 182 -2.20 13.49 -10.31
C HIS A 182 -2.05 12.98 -8.87
N VAL A 183 -2.00 11.67 -8.66
CA VAL A 183 -1.88 11.02 -7.34
C VAL A 183 -0.55 10.29 -7.26
N GLY A 184 0.20 10.52 -6.19
CA GLY A 184 1.42 9.81 -5.84
C GLY A 184 1.21 8.92 -4.63
N PHE A 185 1.83 7.73 -4.67
CA PHE A 185 1.71 6.72 -3.65
C PHE A 185 3.09 6.38 -3.09
N ILE A 186 3.17 6.25 -1.77
CA ILE A 186 4.36 5.80 -1.04
C ILE A 186 3.98 4.53 -0.29
N ALA A 187 4.46 3.39 -0.76
CA ALA A 187 4.26 2.09 -0.14
C ALA A 187 5.37 1.80 0.86
N LEU A 188 5.01 1.69 2.14
CA LEU A 188 5.91 1.37 3.25
C LEU A 188 5.83 -0.11 3.59
N ASP A 189 6.98 -0.67 3.96
CA ASP A 189 7.04 -1.94 4.67
C ASP A 189 7.03 -1.68 6.18
N THR A 190 5.81 -1.60 6.72
CA THR A 190 5.61 -1.32 8.15
C THR A 190 6.07 -2.46 9.06
N ASN A 191 6.15 -3.70 8.56
CA ASN A 191 6.65 -4.81 9.35
C ASN A 191 8.17 -4.69 9.54
N ALA A 192 8.93 -4.40 8.47
CA ALA A 192 10.35 -4.11 8.58
C ALA A 192 10.64 -2.93 9.53
N ILE A 193 9.85 -1.84 9.46
CA ILE A 193 9.94 -0.70 10.39
C ILE A 193 9.72 -1.14 11.83
N LEU A 194 8.66 -1.90 12.10
CA LEU A 194 8.32 -2.38 13.44
C LEU A 194 9.46 -3.20 14.07
N TRP A 195 10.13 -4.01 13.27
CA TRP A 195 11.26 -4.84 13.71
C TRP A 195 12.62 -4.13 13.65
N GLY A 196 12.69 -2.92 13.11
CA GLY A 196 13.95 -2.23 12.84
C GLY A 196 14.84 -2.95 11.82
N ASP A 197 14.25 -3.79 10.96
CA ASP A 197 14.97 -4.49 9.91
C ASP A 197 15.21 -3.56 8.71
N THR A 198 16.47 -3.48 8.30
CA THR A 198 16.90 -2.71 7.13
C THR A 198 17.53 -3.60 6.07
N THR A 199 17.33 -4.93 6.16
CA THR A 199 17.98 -5.91 5.27
C THR A 199 17.66 -5.62 3.80
N TYR A 200 16.44 -5.16 3.52
CA TYR A 200 15.98 -4.81 2.17
C TYR A 200 15.87 -3.30 1.93
N GLY A 201 16.58 -2.50 2.73
CA GLY A 201 16.69 -1.05 2.59
C GLY A 201 16.21 -0.31 3.85
N ASP A 202 16.99 0.70 4.24
CA ASP A 202 16.63 1.58 5.34
C ASP A 202 15.59 2.61 4.89
N GLN A 203 14.34 2.39 5.32
CA GLN A 203 13.21 3.24 4.97
C GLN A 203 13.31 4.66 5.55
N ALA A 204 13.99 4.87 6.69
CA ALA A 204 14.17 6.22 7.25
C ALA A 204 15.06 7.07 6.33
N THR A 205 16.10 6.45 5.76
CA THR A 205 17.01 7.09 4.81
C THR A 205 16.37 7.22 3.41
N TRP A 206 15.51 6.29 3.01
CA TRP A 206 14.85 6.30 1.69
C TRP A 206 13.66 7.29 1.61
N LEU A 207 12.90 7.47 2.69
CA LEU A 207 11.64 8.22 2.66
C LEU A 207 11.76 9.67 2.16
N PRO A 208 12.83 10.44 2.43
CA PRO A 208 13.02 11.75 1.81
C PRO A 208 13.06 11.70 0.28
N THR A 209 13.73 10.71 -0.30
CA THR A 209 13.77 10.49 -1.76
C THR A 209 12.40 10.07 -2.28
N ALA A 210 11.71 9.17 -1.57
CA ALA A 210 10.35 8.74 -1.91
C ALA A 210 9.37 9.92 -1.93
N THR A 211 9.45 10.78 -0.92
CA THR A 211 8.62 11.99 -0.79
C THR A 211 8.89 12.95 -1.93
N ALA A 212 10.16 13.20 -2.24
CA ALA A 212 10.54 14.06 -3.36
C ALA A 212 10.03 13.52 -4.71
N ALA A 213 10.02 12.20 -4.89
CA ALA A 213 9.55 11.56 -6.13
C ALA A 213 8.04 11.74 -6.40
N VAL A 214 7.25 12.05 -5.38
CA VAL A 214 5.81 12.31 -5.50
C VAL A 214 5.40 13.74 -5.09
N ALA A 215 6.37 14.62 -4.82
CA ALA A 215 6.10 15.95 -4.27
C ALA A 215 5.33 16.88 -5.23
N ASP A 216 5.45 16.64 -6.54
CA ASP A 216 4.73 17.39 -7.57
C ASP A 216 3.31 16.84 -7.84
N ARG A 217 2.94 15.73 -7.19
CA ARG A 217 1.60 15.16 -7.27
C ARG A 217 0.62 16.01 -6.46
N ARG A 218 -0.63 16.02 -6.92
CA ARG A 218 -1.70 16.78 -6.28
C ARG A 218 -2.24 16.10 -5.03
N TRP A 219 -2.19 14.78 -5.00
CA TRP A 219 -2.46 13.98 -3.82
C TRP A 219 -1.26 13.10 -3.54
N GLN A 220 -0.86 13.03 -2.28
CA GLN A 220 0.10 12.06 -1.76
C GLN A 220 -0.60 11.13 -0.79
N ILE A 221 -0.57 9.83 -1.08
CA ILE A 221 -1.18 8.78 -0.28
C ILE A 221 -0.07 7.86 0.21
N VAL A 222 0.01 7.66 1.52
CA VAL A 222 0.90 6.70 2.14
C VAL A 222 0.14 5.38 2.32
N LEU A 223 0.80 4.27 2.01
CA LEU A 223 0.27 2.91 2.14
C LEU A 223 1.14 2.14 3.12
N GLY A 224 0.53 1.35 3.98
CA GLY A 224 1.23 0.42 4.86
C GLY A 224 0.29 -0.66 5.37
N HIS A 225 0.80 -1.57 6.18
CA HIS A 225 -0.03 -2.60 6.80
C HIS A 225 -0.50 -2.20 8.19
N HIS A 226 0.43 -1.86 9.08
CA HIS A 226 0.11 -1.57 10.48
C HIS A 226 -0.44 -0.14 10.68
N PRO A 227 -1.58 0.04 11.38
CA PRO A 227 -2.22 1.34 11.56
C PRO A 227 -1.54 2.23 12.62
N TYR A 228 -1.31 3.51 12.31
CA TYR A 228 -0.83 4.47 13.33
C TYR A 228 -1.85 4.63 14.47
N ARG A 229 -3.14 4.66 14.12
CA ARG A 229 -4.27 4.65 15.04
C ARG A 229 -5.31 3.65 14.55
N SER A 230 -5.95 2.96 15.49
CA SER A 230 -7.04 2.04 15.20
C SER A 230 -7.86 1.77 16.46
N ASN A 231 -9.17 1.59 16.28
CA ASN A 231 -10.09 1.06 17.28
C ASN A 231 -10.25 -0.47 17.18
N GLY A 232 -9.41 -1.15 16.39
CA GLY A 232 -9.43 -2.61 16.28
C GLY A 232 -8.75 -3.33 17.44
N GLU A 233 -8.69 -4.66 17.32
CA GLU A 233 -8.13 -5.56 18.33
C GLU A 233 -6.63 -5.31 18.54
N HIS A 234 -5.86 -5.04 17.49
CA HIS A 234 -4.43 -4.72 17.60
C HIS A 234 -4.23 -3.29 18.13
N GLY A 235 -4.90 -2.30 17.54
CA GLY A 235 -5.04 -0.96 18.12
C GLY A 235 -3.97 0.05 17.67
N ASN A 236 -3.55 0.93 18.59
CA ASN A 236 -2.71 2.09 18.27
C ASN A 236 -1.21 1.76 18.28
N ALA A 237 -0.45 2.35 17.35
CA ALA A 237 1.01 2.24 17.36
C ALA A 237 1.60 2.70 18.71
N GLY A 238 2.52 1.91 19.26
CA GLY A 238 3.10 2.07 20.60
C GLY A 238 2.32 1.36 21.71
N ASN A 239 1.15 0.81 21.39
CA ASN A 239 0.33 0.01 22.29
C ASN A 239 -0.41 -1.13 21.55
N TYR A 240 0.20 -1.69 20.50
CA TYR A 240 -0.36 -2.84 19.79
C TYR A 240 -0.46 -4.05 20.73
N ASP A 241 -1.56 -4.78 20.58
CA ASP A 241 -1.86 -6.02 21.33
C ASP A 241 -1.67 -5.87 22.83
N ALA A 242 -1.86 -4.65 23.34
CA ALA A 242 -1.61 -4.34 24.74
C ALA A 242 -2.45 -5.28 25.61
N PRO A 243 -1.79 -6.20 26.35
CA PRO A 243 -2.52 -7.17 27.13
C PRO A 243 -3.22 -6.46 28.28
N GLU A 244 -4.43 -6.90 28.59
CA GLU A 244 -5.23 -6.37 29.68
C GLU A 244 -5.58 -7.50 30.66
N LEU A 245 -5.40 -7.24 31.95
CA LEU A 245 -5.90 -8.10 33.01
C LEU A 245 -7.01 -7.37 33.76
N ALA A 246 -8.25 -7.83 33.61
CA ALA A 246 -9.44 -7.18 34.18
C ALA A 246 -9.58 -5.70 33.78
N GLY A 247 -9.25 -5.37 32.52
CA GLY A 247 -9.29 -4.00 32.00
C GLY A 247 -8.12 -3.12 32.45
N ILE A 248 -7.09 -3.69 33.08
CA ILE A 248 -5.87 -2.99 33.47
C ILE A 248 -4.76 -3.38 32.48
N PRO A 249 -4.13 -2.42 31.77
CA PRO A 249 -3.00 -2.70 30.90
C PRO A 249 -1.84 -3.35 31.66
N ILE A 250 -1.29 -4.43 31.12
CA ILE A 250 -0.08 -5.09 31.64
C ILE A 250 1.05 -5.01 30.59
N PRO A 251 2.33 -5.20 30.98
CA PRO A 251 3.44 -5.16 30.03
C PRO A 251 3.30 -6.22 28.93
N ASN A 252 3.57 -5.83 27.67
CA ASN A 252 3.55 -6.74 26.54
C ASN A 252 4.71 -7.77 26.67
N PRO A 253 4.45 -9.10 26.59
CA PRO A 253 5.48 -10.13 26.69
C PRO A 253 6.48 -10.12 25.53
N LEU A 254 6.16 -9.49 24.39
CA LEU A 254 7.03 -9.26 23.25
C LEU A 254 7.11 -7.75 22.97
N PRO A 255 7.95 -6.98 23.70
CA PRO A 255 7.97 -5.52 23.63
C PRO A 255 8.20 -4.95 22.23
N ILE A 256 8.89 -5.67 21.34
CA ILE A 256 9.11 -5.23 19.95
C ILE A 256 7.81 -5.14 19.14
N GLN A 257 6.81 -5.95 19.49
CA GLN A 257 5.53 -6.00 18.76
C GLN A 257 4.51 -4.97 19.22
N ASN A 258 4.78 -4.20 20.29
CA ASN A 258 3.85 -3.18 20.75
C ASN A 258 3.73 -1.98 19.79
N GLY A 259 4.49 -1.95 18.70
CA GLY A 259 4.45 -0.88 17.70
C GLY A 259 5.16 0.41 18.12
N ALA A 260 6.00 0.42 19.16
CA ALA A 260 6.75 1.62 19.56
C ALA A 260 7.65 2.13 18.43
N ALA A 261 8.39 1.24 17.78
CA ALA A 261 9.21 1.58 16.61
C ALA A 261 8.36 2.14 15.46
N MET A 262 7.17 1.57 15.22
CA MET A 262 6.23 2.06 14.22
C MET A 262 5.73 3.47 14.56
N LYS A 263 5.37 3.71 15.82
CA LYS A 263 4.93 5.02 16.30
C LYS A 263 6.04 6.06 16.14
N ASP A 264 7.25 5.74 16.59
CA ASP A 264 8.39 6.64 16.54
C ASP A 264 8.77 6.97 15.08
N PHE A 265 8.76 5.96 14.20
CA PHE A 265 8.99 6.16 12.77
C PHE A 265 7.92 7.07 12.16
N PHE A 266 6.65 6.84 12.48
CA PHE A 266 5.55 7.64 11.93
C PHE A 266 5.64 9.10 12.38
N ASP A 267 5.87 9.33 13.67
CA ASP A 267 6.00 10.66 14.25
C ASP A 267 7.21 11.41 13.67
N ALA A 268 8.33 10.72 13.46
CA ALA A 268 9.57 11.32 12.97
C ALA A 268 9.56 11.55 11.46
N HIS A 269 8.93 10.65 10.69
CA HIS A 269 9.15 10.57 9.25
C HIS A 269 7.88 10.67 8.42
N VAL A 270 6.73 10.14 8.86
CA VAL A 270 5.53 10.04 8.00
C VAL A 270 4.58 11.22 8.19
N CYS A 271 4.51 11.77 9.40
CA CYS A 271 3.64 12.88 9.76
C CYS A 271 3.87 14.08 8.81
N GLY A 272 2.84 14.44 8.03
CA GLY A 272 2.87 15.57 7.11
C GLY A 272 3.42 15.30 5.70
N ILE A 273 3.81 14.07 5.36
CA ILE A 273 4.24 13.70 3.99
C ILE A 273 3.05 13.66 3.02
N GLY A 274 1.89 13.21 3.49
CA GLY A 274 0.72 12.98 2.65
C GLY A 274 -0.58 13.45 3.29
N GLN A 275 -1.65 13.39 2.50
CA GLN A 275 -2.99 13.76 2.96
C GLN A 275 -3.78 12.55 3.46
N VAL A 276 -3.39 11.33 3.08
CA VAL A 276 -4.08 10.09 3.45
C VAL A 276 -3.08 9.00 3.79
N TYR A 277 -3.34 8.25 4.86
CA TYR A 277 -2.69 6.98 5.19
C TYR A 277 -3.69 5.84 5.17
N LEU A 278 -3.45 4.84 4.31
CA LEU A 278 -4.29 3.65 4.17
C LEU A 278 -3.58 2.44 4.77
N THR A 279 -4.29 1.67 5.60
CA THR A 279 -3.76 0.51 6.33
C THR A 279 -4.74 -0.66 6.43
N GLY A 280 -4.22 -1.84 6.77
CA GLY A 280 -4.99 -3.04 7.10
C GLY A 280 -4.74 -3.45 8.56
N HIS A 281 -4.32 -4.70 8.77
CA HIS A 281 -3.91 -5.33 10.03
C HIS A 281 -5.04 -5.55 11.03
N ASP A 282 -5.75 -4.48 11.38
CA ASP A 282 -6.99 -4.61 12.14
C ASP A 282 -8.13 -5.01 11.21
N HIS A 283 -8.75 -6.16 11.48
CA HIS A 283 -9.77 -6.76 10.60
C HIS A 283 -11.11 -6.04 10.73
N SER A 284 -11.14 -4.81 10.25
CA SER A 284 -12.23 -3.85 10.39
C SER A 284 -12.13 -2.78 9.30
N ARG A 285 -13.16 -1.95 9.20
CA ARG A 285 -13.26 -0.84 8.25
C ARG A 285 -13.42 0.43 9.05
N GLN A 286 -12.49 1.37 8.94
CA GLN A 286 -12.47 2.57 9.78
C GLN A 286 -12.04 3.80 8.97
N TRP A 287 -12.69 4.93 9.25
CA TRP A 287 -12.19 6.26 8.92
C TRP A 287 -12.15 7.08 10.21
N LEU A 288 -10.94 7.29 10.72
CA LEU A 288 -10.73 7.90 12.03
C LEU A 288 -10.83 9.43 11.97
N ASP A 289 -11.37 10.05 13.03
CA ASP A 289 -11.42 11.50 13.26
C ASP A 289 -10.25 11.93 14.17
N GLU A 290 -9.06 11.55 13.73
CA GLU A 290 -7.79 11.67 14.48
C GLU A 290 -6.70 12.36 13.65
N ASN A 291 -7.08 12.99 12.54
CA ASN A 291 -6.18 13.67 11.61
C ASN A 291 -5.32 14.74 12.28
N GLU A 292 -5.86 15.52 13.23
CA GLU A 292 -5.08 16.49 14.02
C GLU A 292 -3.92 15.83 14.78
N ARG A 293 -4.08 14.57 15.21
CA ARG A 293 -3.02 13.79 15.88
C ARG A 293 -2.03 13.16 14.89
N ALA A 294 -2.29 13.27 13.59
CA ALA A 294 -1.46 12.75 12.51
C ALA A 294 -1.07 13.85 11.50
N CYS A 295 -0.77 15.05 11.99
CA CYS A 295 -0.34 16.20 11.17
C CYS A 295 -1.33 16.58 10.05
N GLY A 296 -2.63 16.42 10.29
CA GLY A 296 -3.69 16.71 9.32
C GLY A 296 -3.96 15.60 8.32
N MET A 297 -3.25 14.45 8.41
CA MET A 297 -3.44 13.32 7.52
C MET A 297 -4.68 12.50 7.89
N GLU A 298 -5.51 12.16 6.91
CA GLU A 298 -6.63 11.25 7.11
C GLU A 298 -6.13 9.83 7.35
N LEU A 299 -6.68 9.15 8.35
CA LEU A 299 -6.27 7.79 8.74
C LEU A 299 -7.41 6.81 8.46
N LEU A 300 -7.16 5.83 7.59
CA LEU A 300 -8.15 4.82 7.24
C LEU A 300 -7.58 3.41 7.43
N VAL A 301 -8.43 2.54 7.97
CA VAL A 301 -8.20 1.10 8.10
C VAL A 301 -9.19 0.38 7.18
N SER A 302 -8.71 -0.51 6.32
CA SER A 302 -9.52 -1.32 5.41
C SER A 302 -9.03 -2.76 5.42
N GLY A 303 -8.94 -3.36 6.61
CA GLY A 303 -8.45 -4.73 6.84
C GLY A 303 -9.54 -5.81 6.89
N ALA A 304 -10.77 -5.51 6.48
CA ALA A 304 -11.88 -6.48 6.53
C ALA A 304 -11.99 -7.34 5.26
N GLY A 305 -10.87 -7.61 4.58
CA GLY A 305 -10.88 -8.18 3.24
C GLY A 305 -11.25 -9.67 3.16
N ALA A 306 -11.11 -10.41 4.26
CA ALA A 306 -11.46 -11.83 4.32
C ALA A 306 -12.13 -12.28 5.63
N SER A 307 -12.01 -11.48 6.69
CA SER A 307 -12.61 -11.72 8.00
C SER A 307 -12.71 -10.42 8.78
N VAL A 308 -13.37 -10.47 9.93
CA VAL A 308 -13.47 -9.34 10.87
C VAL A 308 -13.05 -9.74 12.28
N THR A 309 -12.53 -8.77 13.04
CA THR A 309 -12.24 -8.87 14.48
C THR A 309 -12.89 -7.70 15.21
N SER A 310 -13.14 -7.86 16.51
CA SER A 310 -13.92 -6.89 17.29
C SER A 310 -13.24 -5.51 17.38
N LEU A 311 -14.05 -4.46 17.50
CA LEU A 311 -13.57 -3.15 17.94
C LEU A 311 -13.40 -3.10 19.46
N ARG A 312 -12.50 -2.24 19.90
CA ARG A 312 -12.20 -1.91 21.30
C ARG A 312 -12.31 -0.39 21.49
N ASP A 313 -12.73 0.05 22.67
CA ASP A 313 -12.63 1.46 23.02
C ASP A 313 -11.16 1.81 23.28
N ARG A 314 -10.50 2.39 22.28
CA ARG A 314 -9.11 2.83 22.33
C ARG A 314 -8.99 4.36 22.46
N GLY A 315 -10.11 5.06 22.70
CA GLY A 315 -10.15 6.52 22.82
C GLY A 315 -9.91 7.29 21.52
N ASN A 316 -9.99 6.63 20.36
CA ASN A 316 -9.96 7.31 19.06
C ASN A 316 -11.38 7.59 18.59
N ARG A 317 -11.63 8.82 18.11
CA ARG A 317 -12.87 9.17 17.43
C ARG A 317 -12.86 8.62 16.01
N ALA A 318 -14.04 8.33 15.48
CA ALA A 318 -14.19 7.84 14.11
C ALA A 318 -15.36 8.53 13.43
N HIS A 319 -15.17 8.90 12.16
CA HIS A 319 -16.27 9.25 11.27
C HIS A 319 -17.07 8.01 10.88
N TYR A 320 -16.37 6.88 10.75
CA TYR A 320 -16.94 5.57 10.48
C TYR A 320 -16.07 4.48 11.10
N GLN A 321 -16.71 3.45 11.63
CA GLN A 321 -16.05 2.21 12.00
C GLN A 321 -17.06 1.05 11.93
N ASP A 322 -16.64 -0.08 11.36
CA ASP A 322 -17.38 -1.33 11.38
C ASP A 322 -16.42 -2.52 11.48
N ALA A 323 -16.88 -3.54 12.18
CA ALA A 323 -16.19 -4.81 12.41
C ALA A 323 -17.18 -5.99 12.40
N SER A 324 -18.38 -5.78 11.85
CA SER A 324 -19.41 -6.81 11.77
C SER A 324 -19.41 -7.49 10.40
N GLU A 325 -19.01 -6.77 9.36
CA GLU A 325 -19.05 -7.25 7.99
C GLU A 325 -17.68 -7.14 7.31
N VAL A 326 -17.36 -8.14 6.49
CA VAL A 326 -16.24 -8.05 5.54
C VAL A 326 -16.53 -6.97 4.50
N GLY A 327 -15.49 -6.40 3.88
CA GLY A 327 -15.67 -5.34 2.89
C GLY A 327 -14.38 -4.66 2.47
N PHE A 328 -14.52 -3.55 1.77
CA PHE A 328 -13.39 -2.83 1.16
C PHE A 328 -13.66 -1.34 1.02
N LEU A 329 -12.59 -0.57 0.82
CA LEU A 329 -12.65 0.85 0.52
C LEU A 329 -12.53 1.07 -0.99
N HIS A 330 -13.48 1.78 -1.59
CA HIS A 330 -13.34 2.37 -2.92
C HIS A 330 -12.99 3.85 -2.79
N VAL A 331 -11.98 4.31 -3.52
CA VAL A 331 -11.54 5.70 -3.55
C VAL A 331 -11.72 6.27 -4.96
N ASP A 332 -12.37 7.43 -5.10
CA ASP A 332 -12.48 8.21 -6.33
C ASP A 332 -11.86 9.60 -6.10
N ILE A 333 -10.80 9.92 -6.84
CA ILE A 333 -10.08 11.19 -6.75
C ILE A 333 -10.25 11.97 -8.06
N ASP A 334 -10.89 13.12 -7.95
CA ASP A 334 -11.15 14.04 -9.05
C ASP A 334 -10.69 15.46 -8.68
N GLY A 335 -9.53 15.87 -9.21
CA GLY A 335 -8.96 17.17 -8.94
C GLY A 335 -8.58 17.36 -7.48
N ASP A 336 -9.28 18.24 -6.76
CA ASP A 336 -9.09 18.51 -5.31
C ASP A 336 -10.00 17.67 -4.43
N THR A 337 -10.80 16.78 -5.01
CA THR A 337 -11.80 16.04 -4.25
C THR A 337 -11.40 14.58 -4.16
N LEU A 338 -11.35 14.04 -2.94
CA LEU A 338 -11.26 12.61 -2.69
C LEU A 338 -12.56 12.15 -2.06
N ARG A 339 -13.22 11.18 -2.70
CA ARG A 339 -14.39 10.48 -2.18
C ARG A 339 -13.99 9.07 -1.80
N GLY A 340 -14.02 8.76 -0.51
CA GLY A 340 -13.85 7.40 0.01
C GLY A 340 -15.20 6.78 0.35
N ARG A 341 -15.39 5.53 -0.03
CA ARG A 341 -16.63 4.76 0.16
C ARG A 341 -16.33 3.37 0.70
N PHE A 342 -16.86 3.04 1.86
CA PHE A 342 -16.80 1.68 2.37
C PHE A 342 -17.99 0.90 1.87
N PHE A 343 -17.70 -0.23 1.22
CA PHE A 343 -18.67 -1.22 0.80
C PHE A 343 -18.54 -2.47 1.65
N ASP A 344 -19.66 -3.16 1.91
CA ASP A 344 -19.66 -4.48 2.53
C ASP A 344 -19.34 -5.60 1.52
N GLY A 345 -19.29 -6.84 1.99
CA GLY A 345 -19.08 -8.02 1.16
C GLY A 345 -20.19 -8.29 0.15
N THR A 346 -21.35 -7.64 0.25
CA THR A 346 -22.42 -7.75 -0.75
C THR A 346 -22.32 -6.66 -1.83
N GLY A 347 -21.42 -5.69 -1.65
CA GLY A 347 -21.31 -4.51 -2.50
C GLY A 347 -22.32 -3.41 -2.15
N ALA A 348 -22.95 -3.48 -0.97
CA ALA A 348 -23.77 -2.40 -0.45
C ALA A 348 -22.88 -1.29 0.14
N LEU A 349 -23.27 -0.04 -0.10
CA LEU A 349 -22.56 1.12 0.43
C LEU A 349 -22.97 1.35 1.88
N ASP A 350 -22.01 1.25 2.81
CA ASP A 350 -22.23 1.50 4.23
C ASP A 350 -21.91 2.95 4.62
N PHE A 351 -20.87 3.51 4.00
CA PHE A 351 -20.38 4.83 4.35
C PHE A 351 -19.73 5.53 3.16
N GLU A 352 -19.98 6.82 3.04
CA GLU A 352 -19.30 7.70 2.10
C GLU A 352 -18.83 8.97 2.83
N ARG A 353 -17.61 9.39 2.52
CA ARG A 353 -17.12 10.69 2.91
C ARG A 353 -16.29 11.32 1.80
N VAL A 354 -16.45 12.63 1.67
CA VAL A 354 -15.72 13.46 0.72
C VAL A 354 -14.84 14.43 1.50
N ILE A 355 -13.57 14.51 1.10
CA ILE A 355 -12.61 15.52 1.58
C ILE A 355 -12.12 16.34 0.40
N THR A 356 -11.73 17.58 0.69
CA THR A 356 -11.15 18.50 -0.30
C THR A 356 -9.81 19.01 0.23
N ARG A 357 -8.82 19.07 -0.65
CA ARG A 357 -7.47 19.55 -0.32
C ARG A 357 -7.45 21.05 -0.03
#